data_AF-I8XWK3-F1
#
_entry.id   AF-I8XWK3-F1
#
_cell.length_a   1.000
_cell.length_b   1.000
_cell.length_c   1.000
_cell.angle_alpha   90.00
_cell.angle_beta   90.00
_cell.angle_gamma   90.00
#
_symmetry.space_group_name_H-M   'P 1'
#
loop_
_entity.id
_entity.type
_entity.pdbx_description
1 polymer ?
#
loop_
_entity_poly.entity_id
_entity_poly.type
_entity_poly.pdbx_seq_one_letter_code
_entity_poly.pdbx_strand_id
1 'polypeptide(L)'
;MKRILIRNAALFTFLWLVTACLPSGKNNTSLSENWIAEDESAAMQLSLVSDTLDIVVPAGLTLWYNEPLTGEYEISYHIAMLMEGGKQDRLSDLNCFWAANDPQYPDDIFARSEWRNGVFKNYNTLNLFYVGYGGNENTTTRFRRYYAEFYGVDDARVKPLIAEYTDPAHLLVAGKWYHIVIRVEKKQTTYTVNGEELFRASLKPGEGDGYFGLRLLQNHVLMTGFQIKQM
;
A
#
# COMPACT_ATOMS: atom_id res chain seq x y z
N MET A 1 -76.82 -2.63 47.93
CA MET A 1 -76.81 -1.15 47.84
C MET A 1 -75.47 -0.62 48.33
N LYS A 2 -75.01 0.46 47.69
CA LYS A 2 -73.66 1.06 47.69
C LYS A 2 -73.11 1.44 49.08
N ARG A 3 -71.78 1.31 49.28
CA ARG A 3 -70.77 2.38 49.59
C ARG A 3 -69.53 1.78 50.30
N ILE A 4 -68.34 1.87 49.69
CA ILE A 4 -67.20 2.80 49.96
C ILE A 4 -66.21 2.25 51.02
N LEU A 5 -64.93 2.05 50.68
CA LEU A 5 -63.76 2.81 51.19
C LEU A 5 -62.39 2.29 50.63
N ILE A 6 -61.90 2.96 49.59
CA ILE A 6 -60.55 3.57 49.44
C ILE A 6 -59.38 2.98 50.29
N ARG A 7 -58.27 2.61 49.62
CA ARG A 7 -56.93 3.21 49.83
C ARG A 7 -55.85 2.73 48.85
N ASN A 8 -55.35 3.70 48.10
CA ASN A 8 -53.96 3.97 47.72
C ASN A 8 -53.07 2.83 47.18
N ALA A 9 -52.89 2.81 45.86
CA ALA A 9 -51.68 2.28 45.25
C ALA A 9 -50.91 3.44 44.61
N ALA A 10 -49.81 3.85 45.25
CA ALA A 10 -48.86 4.79 44.67
C ALA A 10 -47.99 4.05 43.65
N LEU A 11 -48.05 4.51 42.40
CA LEU A 11 -47.28 4.00 41.28
C LEU A 11 -45.87 4.60 41.34
N PHE A 12 -44.88 3.84 41.79
CA PHE A 12 -43.46 4.20 41.63
C PHE A 12 -42.94 3.55 40.35
N THR A 13 -42.98 4.30 39.24
CA THR A 13 -42.23 3.96 38.03
C THR A 13 -40.75 4.24 38.27
N PHE A 14 -39.98 3.19 38.53
CA PHE A 14 -38.53 3.25 38.61
C PHE A 14 -37.98 3.25 37.17
N LEU A 15 -37.68 4.44 36.65
CA LEU A 15 -37.04 4.60 35.34
C LEU A 15 -35.55 4.24 35.50
N TRP A 16 -35.18 3.00 35.15
CA TRP A 16 -33.77 2.63 34.98
C TRP A 16 -33.25 3.37 33.74
N LEU A 17 -32.56 4.50 33.95
CA LEU A 17 -31.61 4.99 32.95
C LEU A 17 -30.46 3.99 32.88
N VAL A 18 -30.51 3.08 31.92
CA VAL A 18 -29.31 2.39 31.46
C VAL A 18 -28.54 3.43 30.67
N THR A 19 -27.60 4.10 31.32
CA THR A 19 -26.57 4.86 30.62
C THR A 19 -25.71 3.84 29.89
N ALA A 20 -26.05 3.57 28.62
CA ALA A 20 -25.15 2.88 27.72
C ALA A 20 -23.90 3.76 27.62
N CYS A 21 -22.87 3.41 28.36
CA CYS A 21 -21.53 3.90 28.14
C CYS A 21 -21.11 3.31 26.80
N LEU A 22 -21.48 3.97 25.70
CA LEU A 22 -20.90 3.71 24.40
C LEU A 22 -19.39 3.89 24.59
N PRO A 23 -18.55 2.88 24.32
CA PRO A 23 -17.13 3.15 24.18
C PRO A 23 -17.03 4.18 23.05
N SER A 24 -16.61 5.39 23.41
CA SER A 24 -16.21 6.42 22.47
C SER A 24 -15.01 5.87 21.69
N GLY A 25 -15.28 5.16 20.61
CA GLY A 25 -14.32 4.81 19.59
C GLY A 25 -13.81 6.10 18.94
N LYS A 26 -12.75 6.66 19.53
CA LYS A 26 -11.87 7.67 18.98
C LYS A 26 -10.49 6.99 18.92
N ASN A 27 -9.81 6.79 17.79
CA ASN A 27 -9.94 7.30 16.44
C ASN A 27 -9.45 6.19 15.48
N ASN A 28 -10.21 5.86 14.44
CA ASN A 28 -9.74 4.97 13.37
C ASN A 28 -9.34 5.77 12.10
N THR A 29 -8.96 7.04 12.26
CA THR A 29 -8.74 7.99 11.16
C THR A 29 -7.29 8.17 10.72
N SER A 30 -6.28 7.51 11.30
CA SER A 30 -4.88 7.90 11.04
C SER A 30 -4.17 7.20 9.89
N LEU A 31 -4.79 6.21 9.22
CA LEU A 31 -4.15 5.53 8.10
C LEU A 31 -4.63 6.02 6.74
N SER A 32 -5.94 6.20 6.55
CA SER A 32 -6.48 6.73 5.28
C SER A 32 -6.00 8.15 4.95
N GLU A 33 -5.63 8.94 5.96
CA GLU A 33 -5.11 10.30 5.75
C GLU A 33 -3.72 10.30 5.09
N ASN A 34 -2.93 9.24 5.25
CA ASN A 34 -1.55 9.16 4.77
C ASN A 34 -1.40 8.48 3.40
N TRP A 35 -2.49 7.94 2.86
CA TRP A 35 -2.47 7.18 1.61
C TRP A 35 -3.42 7.78 0.58
N ILE A 36 -2.92 7.99 -0.64
CA ILE A 36 -3.72 8.37 -1.79
C ILE A 36 -3.83 7.17 -2.72
N ALA A 37 -5.06 6.76 -3.01
CA ALA A 37 -5.34 5.60 -3.85
C ALA A 37 -5.54 6.00 -5.31
N GLU A 38 -4.86 5.28 -6.21
CA GLU A 38 -5.19 5.22 -7.63
C GLU A 38 -5.72 3.81 -7.92
N ASP A 39 -7.04 3.66 -8.00
CA ASP A 39 -7.74 2.38 -8.11
C ASP A 39 -8.45 2.22 -9.47
N GLU A 40 -7.96 1.30 -10.28
CA GLU A 40 -8.50 0.99 -11.61
C GLU A 40 -9.93 0.43 -11.55
N SER A 41 -10.27 -0.25 -10.45
CA SER A 41 -11.58 -0.91 -10.31
C SER A 41 -12.69 -0.01 -9.79
N ALA A 42 -12.32 1.10 -9.14
CA ALA A 42 -13.21 1.89 -8.26
C ALA A 42 -13.96 1.04 -7.20
N ALA A 43 -13.44 -0.15 -6.90
CA ALA A 43 -14.06 -1.17 -6.07
C ALA A 43 -13.06 -1.84 -5.13
N MET A 44 -11.87 -1.26 -4.96
CA MET A 44 -10.94 -1.68 -3.93
C MET A 44 -11.59 -1.54 -2.55
N GLN A 45 -11.19 -2.41 -1.64
CA GLN A 45 -11.61 -2.34 -0.24
C GLN A 45 -10.38 -2.22 0.63
N LEU A 46 -10.43 -1.28 1.57
CA LEU A 46 -9.40 -1.06 2.56
C LEU A 46 -10.05 -1.07 3.94
N SER A 47 -9.65 -2.03 4.77
CA SER A 47 -10.13 -2.14 6.15
C SER A 47 -8.95 -2.16 7.11
N LEU A 48 -9.01 -1.38 8.19
CA LEU A 48 -8.01 -1.44 9.26
C LEU A 48 -8.54 -2.33 10.38
N VAL A 49 -7.90 -3.47 10.60
CA VAL A 49 -8.18 -4.38 11.71
C VAL A 49 -7.00 -4.32 12.68
N SER A 50 -7.21 -3.70 13.84
CA SER A 50 -6.14 -3.38 14.79
C SER A 50 -5.05 -2.51 14.14
N ASP A 51 -3.87 -3.07 13.89
CA ASP A 51 -2.71 -2.41 13.28
C ASP A 51 -2.46 -2.86 11.83
N THR A 52 -3.33 -3.72 11.29
CA THR A 52 -3.14 -4.38 10.00
C THR A 52 -4.17 -3.88 8.99
N LEU A 53 -3.68 -3.40 7.85
CA LEU A 53 -4.50 -3.13 6.67
C LEU A 53 -4.82 -4.43 5.95
N ASP A 54 -6.11 -4.67 5.79
CA ASP A 54 -6.67 -5.64 4.87
C ASP A 54 -7.06 -4.92 3.58
N ILE A 55 -6.45 -5.34 2.46
CA ILE A 55 -6.55 -4.69 1.16
C ILE A 55 -7.01 -5.70 0.12
N VAL A 56 -8.23 -5.52 -0.39
CA VAL A 56 -8.79 -6.32 -1.48
C VAL A 56 -8.75 -5.50 -2.77
N VAL A 57 -8.07 -6.03 -3.78
CA VAL A 57 -7.75 -5.32 -5.01
C VAL A 57 -8.33 -6.05 -6.23
N PRO A 58 -9.48 -5.64 -6.78
CA PRO A 58 -10.08 -6.30 -7.94
C PRO A 58 -9.34 -6.09 -9.28
N ALA A 59 -8.56 -5.02 -9.43
CA ALA A 59 -7.84 -4.65 -10.65
C ALA A 59 -6.43 -4.09 -10.32
N GLY A 60 -5.96 -3.05 -10.99
CA GLY A 60 -4.75 -2.33 -10.61
C GLY A 60 -4.98 -1.33 -9.47
N LEU A 61 -4.13 -1.36 -8.45
CA LEU A 61 -4.10 -0.37 -7.38
C LEU A 61 -2.67 0.11 -7.15
N THR A 62 -2.49 1.42 -7.01
CA THR A 62 -1.33 1.99 -6.31
C THR A 62 -1.80 2.80 -5.11
N LEU A 63 -1.31 2.43 -3.93
CA LEU A 63 -1.45 3.23 -2.71
C LEU A 63 -0.18 4.05 -2.53
N TRP A 64 -0.29 5.35 -2.76
CA TRP A 64 0.80 6.30 -2.61
C TRP A 64 0.87 6.81 -1.18
N TYR A 65 2.04 6.73 -0.55
CA TYR A 65 2.28 7.49 0.67
C TYR A 65 2.26 8.97 0.31
N ASN A 66 1.46 9.77 1.00
CA ASN A 66 1.09 11.13 0.56
C ASN A 66 2.17 12.19 0.80
N GLU A 67 3.27 11.85 1.46
CA GLU A 67 4.40 12.76 1.71
C GLU A 67 5.62 12.38 0.85
N PRO A 68 6.28 13.36 0.21
CA PRO A 68 7.52 13.12 -0.50
C PRO A 68 8.67 12.79 0.47
N LEU A 69 9.52 11.85 0.07
CA LEU A 69 10.72 11.46 0.81
C LEU A 69 11.94 12.11 0.17
N THR A 70 12.80 12.71 0.99
CA THR A 70 14.02 13.37 0.54
C THR A 70 15.21 12.99 1.40
N GLY A 71 16.41 12.99 0.82
CA GLY A 71 17.64 12.72 1.56
C GLY A 71 17.86 11.22 1.78
N GLU A 72 18.37 10.86 2.95
CA GLU A 72 18.65 9.47 3.31
C GLU A 72 17.50 8.92 4.18
N TYR A 73 16.85 7.85 3.73
CA TYR A 73 15.68 7.31 4.40
C TYR A 73 15.54 5.80 4.23
N GLU A 74 14.76 5.20 5.13
CA GLU A 74 14.35 3.80 5.09
C GLU A 74 12.82 3.73 5.07
N ILE A 75 12.28 2.89 4.17
CA ILE A 75 10.89 2.46 4.14
C ILE A 75 10.86 1.01 4.61
N SER A 76 10.02 0.66 5.57
CA SER A 76 9.85 -0.73 6.01
C SER A 76 8.38 -1.07 6.23
N TYR A 77 8.01 -2.31 5.95
CA TYR A 77 6.67 -2.84 6.20
C TYR A 77 6.65 -4.37 6.17
N HIS A 78 5.65 -4.95 6.81
CA HIS A 78 5.33 -6.37 6.69
C HIS A 78 4.13 -6.54 5.78
N ILE A 79 4.18 -7.52 4.88
CA ILE A 79 3.09 -7.80 3.96
C ILE A 79 2.94 -9.30 3.69
N ALA A 80 1.70 -9.76 3.53
CA ALA A 80 1.36 -11.13 3.17
C ALA A 80 0.26 -11.16 2.11
N MET A 81 0.33 -12.12 1.20
CA MET A 81 -0.76 -12.42 0.26
C MET A 81 -1.75 -13.35 0.95
N LEU A 82 -2.99 -12.91 1.15
CA LEU A 82 -4.03 -13.75 1.74
C LEU A 82 -4.46 -14.79 0.70
N MET A 83 -4.39 -16.07 1.08
CA MET A 83 -4.64 -17.23 0.22
C MET A 83 -5.60 -18.21 0.93
N GLU A 84 -6.74 -17.68 1.39
CA GLU A 84 -7.77 -18.36 2.17
C GLU A 84 -9.00 -18.78 1.33
N GLY A 85 -8.94 -18.61 0.01
CA GLY A 85 -9.98 -19.00 -0.94
C GLY A 85 -10.96 -17.87 -1.29
N GLY A 86 -10.61 -16.63 -0.97
CA GLY A 86 -11.31 -15.43 -1.42
C GLY A 86 -11.25 -15.24 -2.92
N LYS A 87 -12.21 -14.50 -3.47
CA LYS A 87 -12.33 -14.27 -4.93
C LYS A 87 -11.09 -13.61 -5.55
N GLN A 88 -10.39 -12.78 -4.78
CA GLN A 88 -9.20 -12.05 -5.22
C GLN A 88 -7.91 -12.64 -4.63
N ASP A 89 -7.96 -13.84 -4.07
CA ASP A 89 -6.78 -14.50 -3.54
C ASP A 89 -5.93 -15.01 -4.71
N ARG A 90 -4.86 -14.27 -4.99
CA ARG A 90 -3.93 -14.53 -6.09
C ARG A 90 -2.52 -14.30 -5.59
N LEU A 91 -1.68 -15.33 -5.73
CA LEU A 91 -0.30 -15.29 -5.29
C LEU A 91 0.58 -14.70 -6.41
N SER A 92 0.50 -13.40 -6.67
CA SER A 92 1.36 -12.71 -7.66
C SER A 92 1.32 -11.18 -7.48
N ASP A 93 2.31 -10.50 -8.06
CA ASP A 93 2.39 -9.05 -8.22
C ASP A 93 2.34 -8.26 -6.91
N LEU A 94 3.18 -8.66 -5.95
CA LEU A 94 3.54 -7.80 -4.82
C LEU A 94 4.59 -6.81 -5.31
N ASN A 95 4.15 -5.62 -5.71
CA ASN A 95 5.01 -4.65 -6.35
C ASN A 95 5.14 -3.38 -5.51
N CYS A 96 6.20 -2.62 -5.73
CA CYS A 96 6.32 -1.29 -5.14
C CYS A 96 7.12 -0.34 -6.02
N PHE A 97 6.90 0.94 -5.78
CA PHE A 97 7.61 2.07 -6.36
C PHE A 97 8.30 2.88 -5.27
N TRP A 98 9.48 3.41 -5.55
CA TRP A 98 10.12 4.43 -4.69
C TRP A 98 10.94 5.41 -5.53
N ALA A 99 11.33 6.53 -4.89
CA ALA A 99 11.89 7.70 -5.55
C ALA A 99 11.04 8.16 -6.75
N ALA A 100 9.71 8.02 -6.63
CA ALA A 100 8.80 8.29 -7.73
C ALA A 100 8.58 9.79 -7.88
N ASN A 101 8.75 10.30 -9.11
CA ASN A 101 8.47 11.68 -9.46
C ASN A 101 7.86 11.77 -10.87
N ASP A 102 7.06 12.82 -11.08
CA ASP A 102 6.45 13.12 -12.36
C ASP A 102 7.23 14.28 -13.02
N PRO A 103 8.05 14.04 -14.05
CA PRO A 103 8.82 15.12 -14.66
C PRO A 103 7.97 16.13 -15.45
N GLN A 104 6.69 15.82 -15.75
CA GLN A 104 5.76 16.81 -16.31
C GLN A 104 5.15 17.70 -15.23
N TYR A 105 5.10 17.22 -13.98
CA TYR A 105 4.53 17.89 -12.82
C TYR A 105 5.48 17.71 -11.61
N PRO A 106 6.66 18.34 -11.63
CA PRO A 106 7.74 18.04 -10.68
C PRO A 106 7.38 18.32 -9.21
N ASP A 107 6.44 19.25 -8.98
CA ASP A 107 6.01 19.65 -7.64
C ASP A 107 4.74 18.91 -7.16
N ASP A 108 4.10 18.13 -8.03
CA ASP A 108 2.84 17.45 -7.73
C ASP A 108 2.73 16.15 -8.52
N ILE A 109 3.14 15.04 -7.89
CA ILE A 109 2.97 13.72 -8.51
C ILE A 109 1.49 13.42 -8.77
N PHE A 110 0.56 13.98 -7.99
CA PHE A 110 -0.87 13.68 -8.05
C PHE A 110 -1.63 14.47 -9.12
N ALA A 111 -0.99 15.42 -9.81
CA ALA A 111 -1.60 16.22 -10.88
C ALA A 111 -2.28 15.37 -11.99
N ARG A 112 -1.80 14.14 -12.20
CA ARG A 112 -2.36 13.17 -13.15
C ARG A 112 -2.90 11.90 -12.50
N SER A 113 -3.20 11.92 -11.20
CA SER A 113 -3.67 10.76 -10.44
C SER A 113 -4.93 10.14 -11.04
N GLU A 114 -5.93 10.97 -11.36
CA GLU A 114 -7.18 10.52 -12.00
C GLU A 114 -6.96 9.87 -13.37
N TRP A 115 -5.96 10.33 -14.13
CA TRP A 115 -5.63 9.72 -15.42
C TRP A 115 -4.82 8.43 -15.26
N ARG A 116 -3.90 8.37 -14.28
CA ARG A 116 -3.13 7.14 -14.00
C ARG A 116 -4.03 6.03 -13.52
N ASN A 117 -4.95 6.32 -12.60
CA ASN A 117 -6.07 5.45 -12.20
C ASN A 117 -5.68 3.99 -11.91
N GLY A 118 -4.52 3.71 -11.33
CA GLY A 118 -4.08 2.34 -11.05
C GLY A 118 -3.58 1.54 -12.26
N VAL A 119 -3.74 2.07 -13.48
CA VAL A 119 -3.41 1.41 -14.75
C VAL A 119 -1.90 1.31 -14.90
N PHE A 120 -1.39 0.08 -14.94
CA PHE A 120 0.06 -0.17 -14.84
C PHE A 120 0.90 0.54 -15.92
N LYS A 121 0.39 0.63 -17.16
CA LYS A 121 1.09 1.28 -18.27
C LYS A 121 1.22 2.81 -18.06
N ASN A 122 0.30 3.41 -17.31
CA ASN A 122 0.29 4.87 -17.14
C ASN A 122 1.43 5.34 -16.22
N TYR A 123 1.98 4.47 -15.37
CA TYR A 123 3.19 4.77 -14.58
C TYR A 123 4.47 4.87 -15.41
N ASN A 124 4.45 4.46 -16.68
CA ASN A 124 5.58 4.66 -17.58
C ASN A 124 5.92 6.15 -17.80
N THR A 125 5.04 7.08 -17.40
CA THR A 125 5.28 8.53 -17.44
C THR A 125 6.06 9.07 -16.25
N LEU A 126 6.45 8.22 -15.30
CA LEU A 126 7.17 8.61 -14.08
C LEU A 126 8.64 8.19 -14.15
N ASN A 127 9.50 8.92 -13.43
CA ASN A 127 10.80 8.38 -13.03
C ASN A 127 10.63 7.71 -11.67
N LEU A 128 11.04 6.46 -11.55
CA LEU A 128 10.94 5.71 -10.29
C LEU A 128 11.84 4.47 -10.32
N PHE A 129 12.05 3.88 -9.15
CA PHE A 129 12.49 2.50 -9.04
C PHE A 129 11.30 1.59 -8.81
N TYR A 130 11.38 0.37 -9.36
CA TYR A 130 10.31 -0.61 -9.32
C TYR A 130 10.87 -1.98 -8.98
N VAL A 131 10.27 -2.60 -7.97
CA VAL A 131 10.38 -4.05 -7.78
C VAL A 131 9.00 -4.64 -8.03
N GLY A 132 8.97 -5.69 -8.85
CA GLY A 132 7.85 -6.62 -8.87
C GLY A 132 8.27 -7.95 -8.28
N TYR A 133 7.78 -8.26 -7.09
CA TYR A 133 8.10 -9.49 -6.35
C TYR A 133 7.01 -10.52 -6.63
N GLY A 134 7.41 -11.65 -7.23
CA GLY A 134 6.45 -12.65 -7.70
C GLY A 134 5.54 -12.13 -8.81
N GLY A 135 6.07 -11.34 -9.76
CA GLY A 135 5.34 -10.92 -10.96
C GLY A 135 5.25 -12.03 -12.02
N ASN A 136 4.49 -11.76 -13.09
CA ASN A 136 4.21 -12.71 -14.19
C ASN A 136 3.64 -14.04 -13.67
N GLU A 137 2.53 -13.98 -12.93
CA GLU A 137 1.93 -15.16 -12.30
C GLU A 137 2.91 -15.84 -11.33
N ASN A 138 3.67 -15.02 -10.60
CA ASN A 138 4.68 -15.47 -9.64
C ASN A 138 5.75 -16.38 -10.23
N THR A 139 6.24 -16.03 -11.42
CA THR A 139 7.38 -16.72 -12.06
C THR A 139 8.66 -15.91 -12.02
N THR A 140 8.60 -14.61 -11.68
CA THR A 140 9.77 -13.73 -11.67
C THR A 140 9.73 -12.72 -10.54
N THR A 141 10.89 -12.37 -10.01
CA THR A 141 11.09 -11.17 -9.19
C THR A 141 12.05 -10.23 -9.89
N ARG A 142 11.60 -9.03 -10.25
CA ARG A 142 12.31 -8.13 -11.18
C ARG A 142 12.54 -6.77 -10.57
N PHE A 143 13.75 -6.26 -10.76
CA PHE A 143 14.12 -4.88 -10.44
C PHE A 143 14.29 -4.06 -11.72
N ARG A 144 13.64 -2.91 -11.77
CA ARG A 144 13.66 -1.99 -12.90
C ARG A 144 13.80 -0.57 -12.42
N ARG A 145 14.26 0.29 -13.32
CA ARG A 145 14.20 1.74 -13.17
C ARG A 145 13.45 2.33 -14.35
N TYR A 146 12.54 3.24 -14.04
CA TYR A 146 11.69 3.89 -15.02
C TYR A 146 12.29 5.24 -15.40
N TYR A 147 12.19 5.56 -16.68
CA TYR A 147 12.70 6.77 -17.30
C TYR A 147 11.58 7.34 -18.18
N ALA A 148 10.86 8.32 -17.64
CA ALA A 148 9.72 8.93 -18.30
C ALA A 148 10.09 9.59 -19.64
N GLU A 149 11.34 10.03 -19.80
CA GLU A 149 11.84 10.65 -21.03
C GLU A 149 11.70 9.74 -22.26
N PHE A 150 11.63 8.42 -22.08
CA PHE A 150 11.44 7.47 -23.18
C PHE A 150 9.98 7.09 -23.42
N TYR A 151 9.04 7.59 -22.61
CA TYR A 151 7.63 7.30 -22.77
C TYR A 151 7.10 7.82 -24.11
N GLY A 152 6.49 6.93 -24.89
CA GLY A 152 6.02 7.26 -26.25
C GLY A 152 7.14 7.43 -27.28
N VAL A 153 8.40 7.19 -26.89
CA VAL A 153 9.59 7.26 -27.75
C VAL A 153 10.19 5.87 -27.96
N ASP A 154 10.49 5.15 -26.88
CA ASP A 154 11.09 3.82 -26.92
C ASP A 154 10.70 3.00 -25.68
N ASP A 155 9.73 2.11 -25.84
CA ASP A 155 9.19 1.27 -24.77
C ASP A 155 10.26 0.38 -24.10
N ALA A 156 11.31 -0.02 -24.82
CA ALA A 156 12.38 -0.84 -24.24
C ALA A 156 13.24 -0.04 -23.25
N ARG A 157 13.34 1.28 -23.46
CA ARG A 157 14.13 2.19 -22.61
C ARG A 157 13.32 2.83 -21.49
N VAL A 158 11.98 2.81 -21.58
CA VAL A 158 11.09 3.31 -20.51
C VAL A 158 11.36 2.65 -19.18
N LYS A 159 11.55 1.32 -19.16
CA LYS A 159 11.71 0.57 -17.91
C LYS A 159 12.67 -0.62 -18.04
N PRO A 160 13.96 -0.36 -18.35
CA PRO A 160 14.98 -1.38 -18.50
C PRO A 160 15.03 -2.28 -17.26
N LEU A 161 15.26 -3.57 -17.52
CA LEU A 161 15.52 -4.56 -16.48
C LEU A 161 16.94 -4.34 -15.93
N ILE A 162 17.05 -4.24 -14.60
CA ILE A 162 18.33 -4.15 -13.90
C ILE A 162 18.76 -5.55 -13.47
N ALA A 163 17.86 -6.29 -12.84
CA ALA A 163 18.12 -7.64 -12.33
C ALA A 163 16.82 -8.44 -12.26
N GLU A 164 16.94 -9.77 -12.27
CA GLU A 164 15.82 -10.71 -12.22
C GLU A 164 16.22 -11.96 -11.43
N TYR A 165 15.27 -12.46 -10.64
CA TYR A 165 15.27 -13.81 -10.09
C TYR A 165 14.12 -14.62 -10.70
N THR A 166 14.37 -15.91 -10.91
CA THR A 166 13.39 -16.89 -11.42
C THR A 166 13.36 -18.17 -10.58
N ASP A 167 14.26 -18.29 -9.60
CA ASP A 167 14.30 -19.44 -8.72
C ASP A 167 13.22 -19.37 -7.63
N PRO A 168 12.73 -20.52 -7.13
CA PRO A 168 11.65 -20.56 -6.14
C PRO A 168 11.92 -19.81 -4.83
N ALA A 169 13.18 -19.60 -4.42
CA ALA A 169 13.48 -18.95 -3.14
C ALA A 169 13.15 -17.45 -3.15
N HIS A 170 13.11 -16.84 -4.33
CA HIS A 170 12.83 -15.42 -4.54
C HIS A 170 11.42 -15.15 -5.08
N LEU A 171 10.50 -16.12 -4.93
CA LEU A 171 9.10 -16.01 -5.35
C LEU A 171 8.16 -15.95 -4.14
N LEU A 172 6.91 -15.54 -4.39
CA LEU A 172 5.87 -15.52 -3.38
C LEU A 172 5.50 -16.95 -2.94
N VAL A 173 5.24 -17.10 -1.64
CA VAL A 173 4.79 -18.31 -0.98
C VAL A 173 3.49 -17.96 -0.26
N ALA A 174 2.45 -18.76 -0.48
CA ALA A 174 1.12 -18.54 0.08
C ALA A 174 1.17 -18.41 1.61
N GLY A 175 0.48 -17.40 2.16
CA GLY A 175 0.38 -17.17 3.60
C GLY A 175 1.68 -16.75 4.30
N LYS A 176 2.80 -16.59 3.58
CA LYS A 176 4.06 -16.13 4.15
C LYS A 176 4.03 -14.62 4.34
N TRP A 177 4.45 -14.17 5.52
CA TRP A 177 4.78 -12.77 5.77
C TRP A 177 6.16 -12.43 5.24
N TYR A 178 6.26 -11.27 4.60
CA TYR A 178 7.48 -10.70 4.07
C TYR A 178 7.77 -9.39 4.79
N HIS A 179 8.96 -9.25 5.36
CA HIS A 179 9.48 -7.98 5.81
C HIS A 179 10.26 -7.32 4.67
N ILE A 180 9.69 -6.26 4.12
CA ILE A 180 10.29 -5.47 3.06
C ILE A 180 11.00 -4.27 3.67
N VAL A 181 12.25 -4.04 3.26
CA VAL A 181 13.02 -2.86 3.63
C VAL A 181 13.62 -2.25 2.37
N ILE A 182 13.36 -0.96 2.15
CA ILE A 182 13.98 -0.16 1.09
C ILE A 182 14.83 0.89 1.79
N ARG A 183 16.11 0.96 1.44
CA ARG A 183 16.99 2.05 1.88
C ARG A 183 17.37 2.93 0.73
N VAL A 184 17.40 4.23 0.98
CA VAL A 184 17.92 5.25 0.07
C VAL A 184 18.98 6.01 0.83
N GLU A 185 20.20 5.96 0.31
CA GLU A 185 21.39 6.61 0.85
C GLU A 185 22.00 7.50 -0.24
N LYS A 186 22.94 8.39 0.12
CA LYS A 186 23.53 9.39 -0.80
C LYS A 186 23.93 8.91 -2.20
N LYS A 187 24.33 7.64 -2.36
CA LYS A 187 24.87 7.10 -3.62
C LYS A 187 24.21 5.80 -4.07
N GLN A 188 23.25 5.27 -3.32
CA GLN A 188 22.69 3.97 -3.61
C GLN A 188 21.31 3.79 -3.01
N THR A 189 20.57 2.85 -3.57
CA THR A 189 19.36 2.31 -2.97
C THR A 189 19.43 0.79 -2.93
N THR A 190 18.87 0.18 -1.89
CA THR A 190 18.76 -1.26 -1.74
C THR A 190 17.34 -1.69 -1.45
N TYR A 191 17.00 -2.90 -1.87
CA TYR A 191 15.74 -3.58 -1.60
C TYR A 191 16.03 -4.94 -0.95
N THR A 192 15.49 -5.13 0.25
CA THR A 192 15.74 -6.29 1.10
C THR A 192 14.42 -6.98 1.44
N VAL A 193 14.44 -8.31 1.42
CA VAL A 193 13.32 -9.16 1.79
C VAL A 193 13.75 -10.09 2.92
N ASN A 194 13.09 -10.02 4.08
CA ASN A 194 13.38 -10.86 5.24
C ASN A 194 14.87 -10.80 5.69
N GLY A 195 15.51 -9.64 5.52
CA GLY A 195 16.91 -9.42 5.87
C GLY A 195 17.92 -9.78 4.77
N GLU A 196 17.48 -10.37 3.66
CA GLU A 196 18.32 -10.64 2.48
C GLU A 196 18.24 -9.49 1.46
N GLU A 197 19.38 -8.88 1.13
CA GLU A 197 19.45 -7.87 0.06
C GLU A 197 19.30 -8.55 -1.29
N LEU A 198 18.22 -8.23 -2.01
CA LEU A 198 17.98 -8.79 -3.35
C LEU A 198 18.49 -7.85 -4.45
N PHE A 199 18.34 -6.55 -4.23
CA PHE A 199 18.66 -5.57 -5.26
C PHE A 199 19.40 -4.37 -4.71
N ARG A 200 20.26 -3.83 -5.57
CA ARG A 200 21.00 -2.60 -5.35
C ARG A 200 21.11 -1.81 -6.65
N ALA A 201 20.97 -0.49 -6.58
CA ALA A 201 21.29 0.42 -7.67
C ALA A 201 22.08 1.62 -7.15
N SER A 202 22.92 2.19 -8.02
CA SER A 202 23.57 3.48 -7.76
C SER A 202 22.59 4.62 -7.99
N LEU A 203 22.74 5.68 -7.20
CA LEU A 203 22.00 6.93 -7.30
C LEU A 203 22.95 8.07 -7.67
N LYS A 204 22.52 8.91 -8.62
CA LYS A 204 23.08 10.26 -8.79
C LYS A 204 22.41 11.22 -7.80
N PRO A 205 23.00 12.41 -7.55
CA PRO A 205 22.38 13.40 -6.68
C PRO A 205 20.93 13.70 -7.08
N GLY A 206 20.01 13.64 -6.11
CA GLY A 206 18.57 13.87 -6.30
C GLY A 206 17.76 12.69 -6.85
N GLU A 207 18.39 11.60 -7.30
CA GLU A 207 17.66 10.43 -7.85
C GLU A 207 16.99 9.54 -6.79
N GLY A 208 17.27 9.79 -5.50
CA GLY A 208 16.66 9.08 -4.38
C GLY A 208 15.39 9.75 -3.85
N ASP A 209 15.12 11.00 -4.25
CA ASP A 209 14.00 11.76 -3.73
C ASP A 209 12.71 11.44 -4.49
N GLY A 210 11.57 11.47 -3.80
CA GLY A 210 10.25 11.27 -4.40
C GLY A 210 9.30 10.47 -3.53
N TYR A 211 8.25 9.94 -4.13
CA TYR A 211 7.16 9.26 -3.45
C TYR A 211 7.37 7.74 -3.38
N PHE A 212 6.79 7.14 -2.35
CA PHE A 212 6.63 5.69 -2.23
C PHE A 212 5.23 5.27 -2.65
N GLY A 213 5.12 4.17 -3.39
CA GLY A 213 3.84 3.58 -3.78
C GLY A 213 3.83 2.07 -3.61
N LEU A 214 2.86 1.53 -2.87
CA LEU A 214 2.57 0.10 -2.87
C LEU A 214 1.71 -0.22 -4.10
N ARG A 215 2.20 -1.09 -4.99
CA ARG A 215 1.53 -1.44 -6.26
C ARG A 215 1.02 -2.88 -6.21
N LEU A 216 -0.27 -3.06 -6.48
CA LEU A 216 -0.97 -4.33 -6.31
C LEU A 216 -1.87 -4.64 -7.51
N LEU A 217 -1.87 -5.89 -7.98
CA LEU A 217 -2.66 -6.30 -9.14
C LEU A 217 -3.47 -7.55 -8.82
N GLN A 218 -4.80 -7.38 -8.83
CA GLN A 218 -5.76 -8.49 -8.69
C GLN A 218 -5.41 -9.42 -7.53
N ASN A 219 -5.30 -8.87 -6.32
CA ASN A 219 -4.83 -9.62 -5.16
C ASN A 219 -5.57 -9.21 -3.87
N HIS A 220 -5.29 -9.96 -2.81
CA HIS A 220 -5.79 -9.73 -1.46
C HIS A 220 -4.58 -9.78 -0.52
N VAL A 221 -4.27 -8.67 0.15
CA VAL A 221 -3.06 -8.56 0.95
C VAL A 221 -3.34 -7.99 2.33
N LEU A 222 -2.54 -8.47 3.29
CA LEU A 222 -2.45 -7.88 4.62
C LEU A 222 -1.14 -7.09 4.71
N MET A 223 -1.19 -5.84 5.14
CA MET A 223 -0.01 -5.01 5.39
C MET A 223 -0.02 -4.46 6.82
N THR A 224 1.10 -4.56 7.53
CA THR A 224 1.24 -4.01 8.89
C THR A 224 2.63 -3.41 9.10
N GLY A 225 2.75 -2.57 10.13
CA GLY A 225 4.02 -2.02 10.57
C GLY A 225 4.73 -1.15 9.51
N PHE A 226 3.96 -0.45 8.66
CA PHE A 226 4.54 0.51 7.72
C PHE A 226 5.22 1.65 8.47
N GLN A 227 6.48 1.91 8.13
CA GLN A 227 7.30 2.94 8.76
C GLN A 227 8.18 3.64 7.74
N ILE A 228 8.36 4.93 7.96
CA ILE A 228 9.40 5.75 7.32
C ILE A 228 10.36 6.20 8.40
N LYS A 229 11.66 6.01 8.17
CA LYS A 229 12.72 6.46 9.07
C LYS A 229 13.73 7.30 8.31
N GLN A 230 13.93 8.54 8.76
CA GLN A 230 15.03 9.39 8.30
C GLN A 230 16.37 8.89 8.88
N MET A 231 17.43 8.96 8.08
CA MET A 231 18.77 8.42 8.42
C MET A 231 19.81 9.51 8.66
#